data_AF-A0A1F9RL74-F1
#
_entry.id   AF-A0A1F9RL74-F1
#
_cell.length_a   1.000
_cell.length_b   1.000
_cell.length_c   1.000
_cell.angle_alpha   90.00
_cell.angle_beta   90.00
_cell.angle_gamma   90.00
#
_symmetry.space_group_name_H-M   'P 1'
#
loop_
_entity.id
_entity.type
_entity.pdbx_description
1 polymer ?
#
loop_
_entity_poly.entity_id
_entity_poly.type
_entity_poly.pdbx_seq_one_letter_code
_entity_poly.pdbx_strand_id
1 'polypeptide(L)'
;MNVRMIYKSNEDFSTAGKLIYTDLKKSGKSDFDFDLRRKDNTPFKAHVIITSPHQENPLESTIVTIVDISQREEAQKEKMKREKLQGVLEMAGAICHEINQPLQTILGYSTLLEDNEAISPEDLQKIKKQAIRIGDITRRLSNITRYKTLEYPGDTRIIDIWGSGAD
;
A
#
# COMPACT_ATOMS: atom_id res chain seq x y z
N MET A 1 26.52 -17.35 -28.51
CA MET A 1 25.85 -16.13 -28.01
C MET A 1 26.33 -15.90 -26.58
N ASN A 2 26.89 -14.73 -26.26
CA ASN A 2 27.44 -14.48 -24.92
C ASN A 2 26.30 -14.15 -23.93
N VAL A 3 26.17 -14.95 -22.87
CA VAL A 3 25.13 -14.78 -21.84
C VAL A 3 25.25 -13.42 -21.14
N ARG A 4 26.42 -12.76 -21.16
CA ARG A 4 26.61 -11.40 -20.62
C ARG A 4 25.66 -10.36 -21.22
N MET A 5 25.14 -10.57 -22.43
CA MET A 5 24.27 -9.60 -23.12
C MET A 5 22.90 -9.40 -22.45
N ILE A 6 22.47 -10.32 -21.59
CA ILE A 6 21.18 -10.19 -20.87
C ILE A 6 21.29 -9.36 -19.59
N TYR A 7 22.50 -8.97 -19.17
CA TYR A 7 22.72 -8.18 -17.95
C TYR A 7 22.86 -6.69 -18.29
N LYS A 8 22.51 -5.80 -17.34
CA LYS A 8 22.65 -4.35 -17.57
C LYS A 8 24.10 -3.87 -17.48
N SER A 9 24.94 -4.56 -16.72
CA SER A 9 26.34 -4.22 -16.55
C SER A 9 27.21 -5.47 -16.34
N ASN A 10 28.54 -5.30 -16.43
CA ASN A 10 29.48 -6.36 -16.05
C ASN A 10 29.47 -6.65 -14.54
N GLU A 11 29.12 -5.65 -13.73
CA GLU A 11 28.97 -5.80 -12.28
C GLU A 11 27.76 -6.69 -11.97
N ASP A 12 26.63 -6.44 -12.62
CA ASP A 12 25.41 -7.25 -12.52
C ASP A 12 25.67 -8.71 -12.90
N PHE A 13 26.37 -8.95 -14.00
CA PHE A 13 26.79 -10.29 -14.42
C PHE A 13 27.64 -10.98 -13.35
N SER A 14 28.58 -10.25 -12.75
CA SER A 14 29.48 -10.79 -11.73
C SER A 14 28.74 -11.09 -10.43
N THR A 15 27.80 -10.23 -10.05
CA THR A 15 26.94 -10.39 -8.86
C THR A 15 26.03 -11.60 -8.99
N ALA A 16 25.29 -11.69 -10.11
CA ALA A 16 24.44 -12.84 -10.39
C ALA A 16 25.25 -14.14 -10.46
N GLY A 17 26.41 -14.12 -11.13
CA GLY A 17 27.29 -15.29 -11.21
C GLY A 17 27.77 -15.80 -9.85
N LYS A 18 28.16 -14.90 -8.93
CA LYS A 18 28.55 -15.25 -7.56
C LYS A 18 27.39 -15.86 -6.76
N LEU A 19 26.20 -15.28 -6.88
CA LEU A 19 24.98 -15.77 -6.23
C LEU A 19 24.65 -17.18 -6.70
N ILE A 20 24.51 -17.35 -8.03
CA ILE A 20 24.21 -18.65 -8.67
C ILE A 20 25.21 -19.71 -8.24
N TYR A 21 26.51 -19.42 -8.32
CA TYR A 21 27.56 -20.37 -7.97
C TYR A 21 27.49 -20.80 -6.50
N THR A 22 27.26 -19.84 -5.60
CA THR A 22 27.18 -20.11 -4.15
C THR A 22 25.96 -20.96 -3.83
N ASP A 23 24.80 -20.62 -4.39
CA ASP A 23 23.55 -21.32 -4.15
C ASP A 23 23.57 -22.73 -4.73
N LEU A 24 24.03 -22.90 -5.97
CA LEU A 24 24.13 -24.22 -6.60
C LEU A 24 25.06 -25.16 -5.84
N LYS A 25 26.19 -24.67 -5.31
CA LYS A 25 27.07 -25.48 -4.47
C LYS A 25 26.45 -25.87 -3.13
N LYS A 26 25.58 -25.03 -2.59
CA LYS A 26 24.99 -25.24 -1.28
C LYS A 26 23.76 -26.15 -1.33
N SER A 27 22.90 -25.99 -2.34
CA SER A 27 21.57 -26.61 -2.37
C SER A 27 21.20 -27.24 -3.72
N GLY A 28 22.06 -27.12 -4.74
CA GLY A 28 21.72 -27.52 -6.12
C GLY A 28 20.66 -26.63 -6.77
N LYS A 29 20.23 -25.53 -6.12
CA LYS A 29 19.21 -24.61 -6.62
C LYS A 29 19.53 -23.16 -6.27
N SER A 30 19.45 -22.26 -7.24
CA SER A 30 19.41 -20.80 -7.05
C SER A 30 18.06 -20.26 -7.51
N ASP A 31 17.49 -19.33 -6.76
CA ASP A 31 16.13 -18.82 -6.93
C ASP A 31 16.10 -17.35 -6.50
N PHE A 32 16.03 -16.44 -7.46
CA PHE A 32 16.16 -15.00 -7.20
C PHE A 32 15.53 -14.14 -8.28
N ASP A 33 15.20 -12.90 -7.91
CA ASP A 33 14.77 -11.88 -8.85
C ASP A 33 15.96 -11.02 -9.29
N PHE A 34 16.03 -10.72 -10.59
CA PHE A 34 17.11 -9.94 -11.16
C PHE A 34 16.63 -9.06 -12.31
N ASP A 35 17.34 -7.95 -12.52
CA ASP A 35 17.06 -7.04 -13.60
C ASP A 35 17.82 -7.47 -14.86
N LEU A 36 17.10 -7.88 -15.91
CA LEU A 36 17.68 -8.35 -17.16
C LEU A 36 17.31 -7.42 -18.32
N ARG A 37 17.93 -7.67 -19.48
CA ARG A 37 17.66 -6.98 -20.75
C ARG A 37 17.14 -7.95 -21.80
N ARG A 38 16.13 -7.51 -22.53
CA ARG A 38 15.66 -8.18 -23.73
C ARG A 38 16.65 -7.95 -24.89
N LYS A 39 16.43 -8.66 -26.00
CA LYS A 39 17.23 -8.50 -27.23
C LYS A 39 17.21 -7.06 -27.79
N ASP A 40 16.11 -6.35 -27.61
CA ASP A 40 15.93 -4.95 -28.02
C ASP A 40 16.51 -3.94 -27.02
N ASN A 41 17.32 -4.41 -26.06
CA ASN A 41 17.94 -3.62 -25.00
C ASN A 41 17.00 -3.07 -23.91
N THR A 42 15.69 -3.33 -23.97
CA THR A 42 14.74 -2.91 -22.93
C THR A 42 14.95 -3.70 -21.63
N PRO A 43 14.94 -3.03 -20.46
CA PRO A 43 15.07 -3.72 -19.18
C PRO A 43 13.74 -4.38 -18.78
N PHE A 44 13.83 -5.53 -18.12
CA PHE A 44 12.68 -6.16 -17.47
C PHE A 44 13.12 -6.87 -16.18
N LYS A 45 12.16 -7.06 -15.27
CA LYS A 45 12.39 -7.80 -14.04
C LYS A 45 12.15 -9.28 -14.31
N ALA A 46 13.15 -10.10 -14.02
CA ALA A 46 13.09 -11.53 -14.23
C ALA A 46 13.14 -12.27 -12.89
N HIS A 47 12.27 -13.26 -12.74
CA HIS A 47 12.43 -14.30 -11.73
C HIS A 47 13.23 -15.45 -12.36
N VAL A 48 14.41 -15.73 -11.80
CA VAL A 48 15.36 -16.70 -12.33
C VAL A 48 15.48 -17.88 -11.37
N ILE A 49 15.17 -19.06 -11.88
CA ILE A 49 15.37 -20.32 -11.16
C ILE A 49 16.40 -21.14 -11.91
N ILE A 50 17.46 -21.55 -11.22
CA ILE A 50 18.51 -22.41 -11.75
C ILE A 50 18.59 -23.65 -10.88
N THR A 51 18.42 -24.82 -11.47
CA THR A 51 18.55 -26.12 -10.79
C THR A 51 19.60 -26.98 -11.46
N SER A 52 20.37 -27.71 -10.67
CA SER A 52 21.23 -28.78 -11.15
C SER A 52 20.60 -30.14 -10.87
N PRO A 53 20.52 -31.04 -11.87
CA PRO A 53 20.19 -32.44 -11.63
C PRO A 53 21.38 -33.25 -11.07
N HIS A 54 22.60 -32.72 -11.09
CA HIS A 54 23.81 -33.40 -10.59
C HIS A 54 24.20 -32.85 -9.22
N GLN A 55 24.22 -33.70 -8.18
CA GLN A 55 24.55 -33.30 -6.81
C GLN A 55 26.07 -33.19 -6.57
N GLU A 56 26.89 -34.05 -7.18
CA GLU A 56 28.35 -34.04 -6.98
C GLU A 56 29.06 -32.94 -7.78
N ASN A 57 28.55 -32.62 -8.98
CA ASN A 57 29.05 -31.52 -9.79
C ASN A 57 27.89 -30.64 -10.31
N PRO A 58 27.37 -29.71 -9.49
CA PRO A 58 26.19 -28.93 -9.83
C PRO A 58 26.34 -27.98 -11.04
N LEU A 59 27.57 -27.82 -11.56
CA LEU A 59 27.86 -26.94 -12.69
C LEU A 59 27.99 -27.69 -14.01
N GLU A 60 27.96 -29.03 -13.99
CA GLU A 60 28.07 -29.88 -15.17
C GLU A 60 26.86 -29.74 -16.09
N SER A 61 25.67 -29.64 -15.50
CA SER A 61 24.43 -29.39 -16.22
C SER A 61 23.49 -28.60 -15.34
N THR A 62 22.88 -27.55 -15.89
CA THR A 62 21.87 -26.76 -15.19
C THR A 62 20.66 -26.54 -16.08
N ILE A 63 19.49 -26.48 -15.45
CA ILE A 63 18.24 -26.06 -16.07
C ILE A 63 17.96 -24.65 -15.57
N VAL A 64 17.77 -23.72 -16.50
CA VAL A 64 17.50 -22.32 -16.20
C VAL A 64 16.08 -21.99 -16.66
N THR A 65 15.25 -21.50 -15.73
CA THR A 65 13.94 -20.90 -16.02
C THR A 65 14.03 -19.40 -15.78
N ILE A 66 13.59 -18.62 -16.75
CA ILE A 66 13.52 -17.17 -16.67
C ILE A 66 12.08 -16.76 -16.92
N VAL A 67 11.43 -16.17 -15.92
CA VAL A 67 10.07 -15.67 -16.01
C VAL A 67 10.11 -14.15 -15.94
N ASP A 68 9.53 -13.49 -16.93
CA ASP A 68 9.30 -12.04 -16.88
C ASP A 68 8.19 -11.73 -15.86
N ILE A 69 8.54 -11.00 -14.80
CA ILE A 69 7.61 -10.64 -13.72
C ILE A 69 7.28 -9.14 -13.71
N SER A 70 7.71 -8.36 -14.72
CA SER A 70 7.46 -6.92 -14.75
C SER A 70 5.98 -6.57 -14.70
N GLN A 71 5.14 -7.25 -15.48
CA GLN A 71 3.69 -7.01 -15.48
C GLN A 71 3.05 -7.37 -14.13
N ARG A 72 3.55 -8.43 -13.47
CA ARG A 72 3.04 -8.86 -12.16
C ARG A 72 3.38 -7.82 -11.09
N GLU A 73 4.61 -7.32 -11.05
CA GLU A 73 5.02 -6.27 -10.11
C GLU A 73 4.24 -4.97 -10.35
N GLU A 74 4.03 -4.59 -11.61
CA GLU A 74 3.27 -3.39 -11.96
C GLU A 74 1.81 -3.52 -11.51
N ALA A 75 1.16 -4.64 -11.82
CA ALA A 75 -0.21 -4.92 -11.38
C ALA A 75 -0.32 -4.94 -9.84
N GLN A 76 0.66 -5.50 -9.13
CA GLN A 76 0.70 -5.47 -7.67
C GLN A 76 0.86 -4.05 -7.11
N LYS A 77 1.73 -3.24 -7.71
CA LYS A 77 1.92 -1.83 -7.33
C LYS A 77 0.65 -1.02 -7.59
N GLU A 78 0.01 -1.21 -8.75
CA GLU A 78 -1.25 -0.56 -9.06
C GLU A 78 -2.37 -0.98 -8.11
N LYS A 79 -2.49 -2.28 -7.83
CA LYS A 79 -3.46 -2.79 -6.86
C LYS A 79 -3.24 -2.13 -5.49
N MET A 80 -2.00 -2.11 -5.00
CA MET A 80 -1.68 -1.47 -3.72
C MET A 80 -2.02 0.03 -3.72
N LYS A 81 -1.75 0.75 -4.81
CA LYS A 81 -2.13 2.16 -4.96
C LYS A 81 -3.64 2.34 -4.91
N ARG A 82 -4.41 1.50 -5.61
CA ARG A 82 -5.88 1.52 -5.62
C ARG A 82 -6.46 1.24 -4.24
N GLU A 83 -5.96 0.24 -3.54
CA GLU A 83 -6.40 -0.09 -2.18
C GLU A 83 -6.14 1.06 -1.20
N LYS A 84 -4.95 1.68 -1.27
CA LYS A 84 -4.65 2.87 -0.47
C LYS A 84 -5.58 4.04 -0.79
N LEU A 85 -5.80 4.32 -2.07
CA LEU A 85 -6.70 5.40 -2.49
C LEU A 85 -8.13 5.15 -2.03
N GLN A 86 -8.63 3.94 -2.20
CA GLN A 86 -9.96 3.55 -1.75
C GLN A 86 -10.11 3.76 -0.23
N GLY A 87 -9.11 3.36 0.54
CA GLY A 87 -9.13 3.62 1.98
C GLY A 87 -9.12 5.12 2.33
N VAL A 88 -8.37 5.95 1.61
CA VAL A 88 -8.42 7.41 1.79
C VAL A 88 -9.81 7.96 1.46
N LEU A 89 -10.46 7.46 0.40
CA LEU A 89 -11.79 7.89 0.00
C LEU A 89 -12.87 7.47 1.01
N GLU A 90 -12.80 6.24 1.53
CA GLU A 90 -13.70 5.73 2.58
C GLU A 90 -13.56 6.57 3.86
N MET A 91 -12.33 6.87 4.27
CA MET A 91 -12.06 7.75 5.41
C MET A 91 -12.59 9.16 5.16
N ALA A 92 -12.37 9.74 3.97
CA ALA A 92 -12.90 11.05 3.62
C ALA A 92 -14.44 11.08 3.66
N GLY A 93 -15.10 10.02 3.18
CA GLY A 93 -16.55 9.87 3.26
C GLY A 93 -17.05 9.84 4.71
N ALA A 94 -16.44 9.00 5.56
CA ALA A 94 -16.78 8.91 6.98
C ALA A 94 -16.58 10.25 7.71
N ILE A 95 -15.49 10.96 7.44
CA ILE A 95 -15.20 12.29 7.97
C ILE A 95 -16.27 13.30 7.53
N CYS A 96 -16.59 13.34 6.24
CA CYS A 96 -17.62 14.22 5.72
C CYS A 96 -18.95 13.97 6.42
N HIS A 97 -19.34 12.72 6.60
CA HIS A 97 -20.56 12.38 7.35
C HIS A 97 -20.49 12.89 8.79
N GLU A 98 -19.40 12.67 9.49
CA GLU A 98 -19.27 13.03 10.90
C GLU A 98 -19.18 14.54 11.14
N ILE A 99 -18.63 15.31 10.19
CA ILE A 99 -18.62 16.78 10.22
C ILE A 99 -19.99 17.33 9.80
N ASN A 100 -20.65 16.71 8.81
CA ASN A 100 -21.94 17.18 8.32
C ASN A 100 -23.05 17.08 9.37
N GLN A 101 -23.01 16.07 10.25
CA GLN A 101 -23.97 15.91 11.35
C GLN A 101 -24.05 17.12 12.31
N PRO A 102 -22.96 17.56 12.96
CA PRO A 102 -22.97 18.74 13.82
C PRO A 102 -23.24 20.02 13.01
N LEU A 103 -22.79 20.13 11.75
CA LEU A 103 -23.08 21.27 10.88
C LEU A 103 -24.59 21.41 10.61
N GLN A 104 -25.28 20.32 10.28
CA GLN A 104 -26.73 20.33 10.08
C GLN A 104 -27.48 20.76 11.34
N THR A 105 -26.97 20.39 12.52
CA THR A 105 -27.55 20.81 13.80
C THR A 105 -27.37 22.31 14.02
N ILE A 106 -26.16 22.85 13.76
CA ILE A 106 -25.88 24.28 13.85
C ILE A 106 -26.77 25.06 12.88
N LEU A 107 -26.86 24.61 11.63
CA LEU A 107 -27.68 25.25 10.60
C LEU A 107 -29.16 25.25 10.99
N GLY A 108 -29.68 24.13 11.52
CA GLY A 108 -31.06 24.05 12.00
C GLY A 108 -31.37 25.11 13.05
N TYR A 109 -30.50 25.30 14.05
CA TYR A 109 -30.68 26.37 15.05
C TYR A 109 -30.53 27.77 14.46
N SER A 110 -29.64 27.97 13.48
CA SER A 110 -29.53 29.24 12.77
C SER A 110 -30.81 29.59 12.00
N THR A 111 -31.48 28.62 11.37
CA THR A 111 -32.76 28.85 10.70
C THR A 111 -33.86 29.24 11.69
N LEU A 112 -33.93 28.61 12.87
CA LEU A 112 -34.90 29.00 13.91
C LEU A 112 -34.72 30.46 14.37
N LEU A 113 -33.47 30.95 14.42
CA LEU A 113 -33.19 32.36 14.70
C LEU A 113 -33.71 33.31 13.62
N GLU A 114 -33.55 32.93 12.35
CA GLU A 114 -34.02 33.73 11.22
C GLU A 114 -35.54 33.85 11.21
N ASP A 115 -36.25 32.80 11.64
CA ASP A 115 -37.71 32.75 11.71
C ASP A 115 -38.31 33.49 12.93
N ASN A 116 -37.52 34.30 13.65
CA ASN A 116 -37.89 35.00 14.89
C ASN A 116 -38.39 34.08 16.02
N GLU A 117 -38.04 32.80 16.02
CA GLU A 117 -38.24 31.97 17.18
C GLU A 117 -37.21 32.34 18.25
N ALA A 118 -37.68 32.59 19.48
CA ALA A 118 -36.79 32.94 20.59
C ALA A 118 -35.88 31.75 20.92
N ILE A 119 -34.58 31.88 20.65
CA ILE A 119 -33.59 30.87 21.08
C ILE A 119 -33.43 30.91 22.58
N SER A 120 -33.55 29.74 23.20
CA SER A 120 -33.23 29.58 24.61
C SER A 120 -31.70 29.62 24.82
N PRO A 121 -31.22 30.03 26.01
CA PRO A 121 -29.81 29.85 26.36
C PRO A 121 -29.31 28.41 26.19
N GLU A 122 -30.20 27.42 26.28
CA GLU A 122 -29.90 26.01 26.08
C GLU A 122 -29.59 25.69 24.61
N ASP A 123 -30.32 26.28 23.67
CA ASP A 123 -30.08 26.06 22.24
C ASP A 123 -28.77 26.70 21.78
N LEU A 124 -28.42 27.87 22.33
CA LEU A 124 -27.11 28.48 22.11
C LEU A 124 -25.96 27.57 22.63
N GLN A 125 -26.17 26.90 23.76
CA GLN A 125 -25.21 25.91 24.28
C GLN A 125 -25.11 24.68 23.37
N LYS A 126 -26.21 24.22 22.77
CA LYS A 126 -26.19 23.13 21.79
C LYS A 126 -25.37 23.50 20.56
N ILE A 127 -25.57 24.69 19.99
CA ILE A 127 -24.76 25.21 18.87
C ILE A 127 -23.26 25.21 19.23
N LYS A 128 -22.91 25.80 20.39
CA LYS A 128 -21.53 25.85 20.89
C LYS A 128 -20.91 24.46 21.01
N LYS A 129 -21.67 23.49 21.56
CA LYS A 129 -21.20 22.10 21.71
C LYS A 129 -20.92 21.43 20.36
N GLN A 130 -21.77 21.66 19.36
CA GLN A 130 -21.54 21.11 18.01
C GLN A 130 -20.33 21.75 17.32
N ALA A 131 -20.12 23.06 17.49
CA ALA A 131 -18.96 23.76 16.95
C ALA A 131 -17.65 23.23 17.58
N ILE A 132 -17.64 22.99 18.90
CA ILE A 132 -16.50 22.35 19.59
C ILE A 132 -16.26 20.95 19.04
N ARG A 133 -17.32 20.15 18.85
CA ARG A 133 -17.22 18.79 18.29
C ARG A 133 -16.58 18.79 16.90
N ILE A 134 -16.95 19.72 16.03
CA ILE A 134 -16.30 19.89 14.70
C ILE A 134 -14.81 20.18 14.88
N GLY A 135 -14.44 21.09 15.80
CA GLY A 135 -13.05 21.39 16.11
C GLY A 135 -12.24 20.19 16.63
N ASP A 136 -12.87 19.32 17.42
CA ASP A 136 -12.23 18.09 17.89
C ASP A 136 -12.03 17.08 16.75
N ILE A 137 -13.00 16.94 15.85
CA ILE A 137 -12.88 16.09 14.65
C ILE A 137 -11.71 16.61 13.79
N THR A 138 -11.69 17.89 13.43
CA THR A 138 -10.62 18.45 12.57
C THR A 138 -9.24 18.33 13.19
N ARG A 139 -9.11 18.51 14.52
CA ARG A 139 -7.85 18.30 15.25
C ARG A 139 -7.38 16.84 15.20
N ARG A 140 -8.30 15.89 15.36
CA ARG A 140 -7.95 14.45 15.27
C ARG A 140 -7.48 14.12 13.86
N LEU A 141 -8.14 14.67 12.83
CA LEU A 141 -7.75 14.49 11.44
C LEU A 141 -6.38 15.07 11.10
N SER A 142 -6.04 16.26 11.62
CA SER A 142 -4.70 16.83 11.40
C SER A 142 -3.56 15.99 12.02
N ASN A 143 -3.89 15.12 12.98
CA ASN A 143 -2.92 14.24 13.65
C ASN A 143 -2.77 12.87 12.96
N ILE A 144 -3.56 12.58 11.92
CA ILE A 144 -3.43 11.34 11.15
C ILE A 144 -2.15 11.41 10.30
N THR A 145 -1.09 10.74 10.78
CA THR A 145 0.22 10.71 10.11
C THR A 145 0.48 9.41 9.35
N ARG A 146 -0.32 8.35 9.56
CA ARG A 146 -0.14 7.05 8.90
C ARG A 146 -1.46 6.34 8.61
N TYR A 147 -1.56 5.76 7.42
CA TYR A 147 -2.59 4.82 7.04
C TYR A 147 -2.34 3.46 7.74
N LYS A 148 -3.21 3.10 8.70
CA LYS A 148 -3.28 1.75 9.30
C LYS A 148 -4.64 1.15 8.95
N THR A 149 -4.65 0.03 8.26
CA THR A 149 -5.84 -0.81 8.08
C THR A 149 -5.85 -1.88 9.17
N LEU A 150 -6.98 -2.04 9.86
CA LEU A 150 -7.24 -3.22 10.69
C LEU A 150 -7.90 -4.29 9.81
N GLU A 151 -7.41 -5.52 9.87
CA GLU A 151 -8.10 -6.67 9.29
C GLU A 151 -9.23 -7.09 10.23
N TYR A 152 -10.48 -6.87 9.82
CA TYR A 152 -11.65 -7.44 10.49
C TYR A 152 -12.01 -8.79 9.83
N PRO A 153 -12.52 -9.80 10.58
CA PRO A 153 -13.04 -11.03 9.98
C PRO A 153 -14.33 -10.74 9.18
N GLY A 154 -14.21 -10.74 7.86
CA GLY A 154 -15.28 -10.46 6.88
C GLY A 154 -14.74 -9.63 5.72
N ASP A 155 -15.41 -9.65 4.56
CA ASP A 155 -14.98 -8.91 3.34
C ASP A 155 -14.98 -7.37 3.49
N THR A 156 -15.27 -6.84 4.69
CA THR A 156 -15.33 -5.41 4.98
C THR A 156 -14.13 -4.99 5.82
N ARG A 157 -13.17 -4.30 5.20
CA ARG A 157 -12.06 -3.65 5.89
C ARG A 157 -12.51 -2.26 6.34
N ILE A 158 -12.78 -2.09 7.62
CA ILE A 158 -13.09 -0.77 8.20
C ILE A 158 -11.78 -0.15 8.68
N ILE A 159 -11.48 1.05 8.18
CA ILE A 159 -10.33 1.83 8.66
C ILE A 159 -10.67 2.35 10.06
N ASP A 160 -9.80 2.05 11.02
CA ASP A 160 -9.87 2.63 12.34
C ASP A 160 -9.41 4.08 12.28
N ILE A 161 -10.40 4.97 12.23
CA ILE A 161 -10.21 6.43 12.18
C ILE A 161 -9.89 6.98 13.57
N TRP A 162 -10.13 6.21 14.63
CA TRP A 162 -10.05 6.69 15.99
C TRP A 162 -8.76 6.30 16.69
N GLY A 163 -8.08 5.29 16.19
CA GLY A 163 -7.00 4.65 16.91
C GLY A 163 -7.57 4.05 18.18
N SER A 164 -7.77 2.74 18.19
CA SER A 164 -7.86 2.01 19.44
C SER A 164 -6.63 2.36 20.29
N GLY A 165 -6.80 3.31 21.21
CA GLY A 165 -5.89 3.51 22.31
C GLY A 165 -6.10 2.39 23.31
N ALA A 166 -5.10 1.53 23.46
CA ALA A 166 -4.69 0.85 24.69
C ALA A 166 -3.66 -0.23 24.33
N ASP A 167 -2.38 0.18 24.32
CA ASP A 167 -1.25 -0.39 25.11
C ASP A 167 0.10 0.02 24.50
#